data_AF-A0A2A3AKF6-F1
#
_entry.id   AF-A0A2A3AKF6-F1
#
_cell.length_a   1.000
_cell.length_b   1.000
_cell.length_c   1.000
_cell.angle_alpha   90.00
_cell.angle_beta   90.00
_cell.angle_gamma   90.00
#
_symmetry.space_group_name_H-M   'P 1'
#
loop_
_entity.id
_entity.type
_entity.pdbx_description
1 polymer ?
#
loop_
_entity_poly.entity_id
_entity_poly.type
_entity_poly.pdbx_seq_one_letter_code
_entity_poly.pdbx_strand_id
1 'polypeptide(L)'
;MEIGDRVAVIATVIERIKDRVMLKLDGDGHNYSMAEPNAKPGDKLRLEGDVVHVDEDLGRTTVQVLGRVTVDTNSVEMVTRRCDLDHIGSNVPGHPRPRTPPRPHG
;
A
#
# COMPACT_ATOMS: atom_id res chain seq x y z
N MET A 1 -9.51 -4.24 1.10
CA MET A 1 -8.12 -4.01 0.68
C MET A 1 -7.88 -4.88 -0.52
N GLU A 2 -7.26 -4.33 -1.54
CA GLU A 2 -7.04 -5.01 -2.81
C GLU A 2 -5.55 -4.99 -3.16
N ILE A 3 -5.13 -5.91 -4.02
CA ILE A 3 -3.76 -5.91 -4.52
C ILE A 3 -3.51 -4.59 -5.29
N GLY A 4 -2.45 -3.89 -4.90
CA GLY A 4 -2.10 -2.56 -5.39
C GLY A 4 -2.66 -1.40 -4.56
N ASP A 5 -3.37 -1.64 -3.45
CA ASP A 5 -3.62 -0.61 -2.44
C ASP A 5 -2.31 -0.28 -1.70
N ARG A 6 -2.17 0.98 -1.32
CA ARG A 6 -1.03 1.45 -0.53
C ARG A 6 -1.40 1.45 0.94
N VAL A 7 -0.64 0.70 1.72
CA VAL A 7 -0.88 0.49 3.15
C VAL A 7 0.39 0.78 3.95
N ALA A 8 0.20 1.23 5.19
CA ALA A 8 1.22 1.44 6.18
C ALA A 8 1.10 0.34 7.23
N VAL A 9 2.22 -0.23 7.62
CA VAL A 9 2.30 -1.16 8.76
C VAL A 9 3.23 -0.58 9.81
N ILE A 10 2.88 -0.77 11.07
CA ILE A 10 3.72 -0.34 12.18
C ILE A 10 4.61 -1.49 12.60
N ALA A 11 5.92 -1.32 12.41
CA ALA A 11 6.93 -2.24 12.88
C ALA A 11 7.67 -1.63 14.07
N THR A 12 7.99 -2.45 15.06
CA THR A 12 8.82 -2.04 16.20
C THR A 12 10.22 -2.59 16.03
N VAL A 13 11.23 -1.74 16.17
CA VAL A 13 12.62 -2.19 16.17
C VAL A 13 12.87 -2.94 17.48
N ILE A 14 13.15 -4.23 17.39
CA ILE A 14 13.47 -5.06 18.55
C ILE A 14 14.97 -5.08 18.83
N GLU A 15 15.79 -5.07 17.78
CA GLU A 15 17.24 -5.19 17.91
C GLU A 15 17.94 -4.45 16.76
N ARG A 16 19.17 -3.98 17.00
CA ARG A 16 20.04 -3.43 15.95
C ARG A 16 21.30 -4.28 15.86
N ILE A 17 21.60 -4.76 14.65
CA ILE A 17 22.76 -5.57 14.32
C ILE A 17 23.62 -4.82 13.29
N LYS A 18 24.63 -4.09 13.77
CA LYS A 18 25.53 -3.25 12.96
C LYS A 18 24.77 -2.24 12.08
N ASP A 19 24.66 -2.52 10.79
CA ASP A 19 24.00 -1.69 9.76
C ASP A 19 22.53 -2.10 9.53
N ARG A 20 22.12 -3.25 10.07
CA ARG A 20 20.77 -3.78 9.94
C ARG A 20 20.01 -3.64 11.24
N VAL A 21 18.72 -3.39 11.15
CA VAL A 21 17.79 -3.41 12.27
C VAL A 21 16.83 -4.58 12.12
N MET A 22 16.56 -5.23 13.24
CA MET A 22 15.57 -6.28 13.35
C MET A 22 14.26 -5.65 13.80
N LEU A 23 13.24 -5.84 12.99
CA LEU A 23 11.91 -5.27 13.08
C LEU A 23 10.94 -6.38 13.39
N LYS A 24 10.02 -6.13 14.32
CA LYS A 24 8.90 -7.02 14.61
C LYS A 24 7.61 -6.30 14.26
N LEU A 25 6.76 -6.95 13.48
CA LEU A 25 5.44 -6.42 13.16
C LEU A 25 4.42 -6.97 14.16
N ASP A 26 3.45 -6.12 14.48
CA ASP A 26 2.36 -6.51 15.36
C ASP A 26 1.35 -7.35 14.56
N GLY A 27 1.20 -8.62 14.92
CA GLY A 27 0.35 -9.58 14.20
C GLY A 27 1.10 -10.60 13.33
N ASP A 28 2.42 -10.50 13.19
CA ASP A 28 3.24 -11.53 12.55
C ASP A 28 4.26 -12.13 13.51
N GLY A 29 4.45 -13.45 13.42
CA GLY A 29 5.39 -14.18 14.24
C GLY A 29 6.84 -14.07 13.78
N HIS A 30 7.09 -13.39 12.65
CA HIS A 30 8.42 -13.30 12.05
C HIS A 30 9.12 -11.99 12.39
N ASN A 31 10.43 -12.12 12.59
CA ASN A 31 11.34 -10.99 12.73
C ASN A 31 11.92 -10.65 11.35
N TYR A 32 11.80 -9.40 10.95
CA TYR A 32 12.30 -8.89 9.68
C TYR A 32 13.63 -8.19 9.89
N SER A 33 14.54 -8.29 8.93
CA SER A 33 15.80 -7.55 8.97
C SER A 33 15.86 -6.56 7.81
N MET A 34 16.04 -5.29 8.13
CA MET A 34 16.15 -4.19 7.17
C MET A 34 17.47 -3.46 7.38
N ALA A 35 18.10 -3.00 6.29
CA ALA A 35 19.15 -1.98 6.39
C ALA A 35 18.48 -0.63 6.65
N GLU A 36 18.41 -0.24 7.93
CA GLU A 36 17.87 1.06 8.34
C GLU A 36 18.86 1.70 9.33
N PRO A 37 19.81 2.51 8.85
CA PRO A 37 20.89 3.04 9.68
C PRO A 37 20.38 4.07 10.72
N ASN A 38 19.21 4.68 10.50
CA ASN A 38 18.69 5.73 11.35
C ASN A 38 17.81 5.19 12.50
N ALA A 39 17.21 4.01 12.33
CA ALA A 39 16.28 3.42 13.28
C ALA A 39 16.94 2.84 14.55
N LYS A 40 16.41 3.17 15.73
CA LYS A 40 16.93 2.72 17.04
C LYS A 40 16.09 1.59 17.62
N PRO A 41 16.66 0.68 18.42
CA PRO A 41 15.86 -0.32 19.15
C PRO A 41 14.85 0.36 20.07
N GLY A 42 13.60 -0.10 20.03
CA GLY A 42 12.45 0.51 20.69
C GLY A 42 11.70 1.54 19.84
N ASP A 43 12.23 1.94 18.68
CA ASP A 43 11.57 2.88 17.79
C ASP A 43 10.45 2.19 16.99
N LYS A 44 9.39 2.95 16.70
CA LYS A 44 8.26 2.49 15.88
C LYS A 44 8.41 3.05 14.48
N LEU A 45 8.75 2.18 13.54
CA LEU A 45 8.85 2.50 12.13
C LEU A 45 7.52 2.25 11.45
N ARG A 46 7.06 3.26 10.71
CA ARG A 46 5.94 3.10 9.79
C ARG A 46 6.50 2.69 8.44
N LEU A 47 6.17 1.47 8.01
CA LEU A 47 6.59 0.93 6.72
C LEU A 47 5.41 1.05 5.75
N GLU A 48 5.56 1.87 4.73
CA GLU A 48 4.56 2.06 3.69
C GLU A 48 4.90 1.22 2.47
N GLY A 49 3.95 0.41 2.01
CA GLY A 49 4.16 -0.45 0.86
C GLY A 49 2.88 -0.82 0.15
N ASP A 50 3.06 -1.52 -0.96
CA ASP A 50 1.98 -1.89 -1.85
C ASP A 50 1.53 -3.32 -1.56
N VAL A 51 0.23 -3.54 -1.43
CA VAL A 51 -0.32 -4.88 -1.21
C VAL A 51 -0.05 -5.75 -2.43
N VAL A 52 0.67 -6.86 -2.25
CA VAL A 52 0.97 -7.83 -3.31
C VAL A 52 0.18 -9.13 -3.18
N HIS A 53 -0.35 -9.42 -1.99
CA HIS A 53 -1.19 -10.58 -1.74
C HIS A 53 -2.15 -10.31 -0.59
N VAL A 54 -3.37 -10.84 -0.68
CA VAL A 54 -4.37 -10.78 0.39
C VAL A 54 -4.94 -12.19 0.57
N ASP A 55 -4.67 -12.78 1.73
CA ASP A 55 -5.29 -14.01 2.21
C ASP A 55 -6.53 -13.66 3.04
N GLU A 56 -7.69 -13.56 2.40
CA GLU A 56 -8.96 -13.29 3.08
C GLU A 56 -9.39 -14.43 4.01
N ASP A 57 -9.06 -15.68 3.65
CA ASP A 57 -9.39 -16.89 4.42
C ASP A 57 -8.71 -16.91 5.80
N LEU A 58 -7.47 -16.41 5.85
CA LEU A 58 -6.63 -16.39 7.06
C LEU A 58 -6.56 -15.00 7.70
N GLY A 59 -7.19 -13.98 7.10
CA GLY A 59 -7.12 -12.60 7.55
C GLY A 59 -5.73 -11.98 7.46
N ARG A 60 -4.90 -12.42 6.51
CA ARG A 60 -3.50 -11.98 6.36
C ARG A 60 -3.30 -11.20 5.06
N THR A 61 -2.44 -10.20 5.08
CA THR A 61 -2.08 -9.39 3.91
C THR A 61 -0.58 -9.35 3.75
N THR A 62 -0.08 -9.66 2.56
CA THR A 62 1.33 -9.49 2.21
C THR A 62 1.53 -8.15 1.50
N VAL A 63 2.39 -7.32 2.09
CA VAL A 63 2.76 -6.00 1.60
C VAL A 63 4.21 -6.04 1.11
N GLN A 64 4.45 -5.45 -0.06
CA GLN A 64 5.77 -5.23 -0.61
C GLN A 64 6.25 -3.85 -0.19
N VAL A 65 7.19 -3.84 0.76
CA VAL A 65 7.86 -2.63 1.25
C VAL A 65 9.30 -2.62 0.73
N LEU A 66 10.20 -3.31 1.44
CA LEU A 66 11.59 -3.55 1.06
C LEU A 66 11.90 -5.05 0.92
N GLY A 67 10.88 -5.86 1.17
CA GLY A 67 10.83 -7.31 1.09
C GLY A 67 9.36 -7.75 1.07
N ARG A 68 9.11 -9.06 1.06
CA ARG A 68 7.75 -9.60 1.23
C ARG A 68 7.46 -9.71 2.71
N VAL A 69 6.49 -8.95 3.17
CA VAL A 69 6.12 -8.88 4.58
C VAL A 69 4.67 -9.29 4.71
N THR A 70 4.40 -10.33 5.48
CA THR A 70 3.03 -10.76 5.77
C THR A 70 2.63 -10.22 7.13
N VAL A 71 1.48 -9.56 7.18
CA VAL A 71 0.91 -8.95 8.39
C VAL A 71 -0.56 -9.32 8.49
N ASP A 72 -1.13 -9.14 9.67
CA ASP A 72 -2.57 -9.27 9.84
C ASP A 72 -3.31 -8.11 9.16
N THR A 73 -4.44 -8.41 8.52
CA THR A 73 -5.27 -7.41 7.82
C THR A 73 -5.90 -6.40 8.79
N ASN A 74 -5.94 -6.67 10.10
CA ASN A 74 -6.35 -5.70 11.12
C ASN A 74 -5.23 -4.73 11.52
N SER A 75 -3.97 -5.17 11.41
CA SER A 75 -2.78 -4.39 11.78
C SER A 75 -2.27 -3.45 10.68
N VAL A 76 -2.87 -3.49 9.50
CA VAL A 76 -2.54 -2.62 8.36
C VAL A 76 -3.36 -1.34 8.41
N GLU A 77 -2.67 -0.21 8.45
CA GLU A 77 -3.27 1.10 8.33
C GLU A 77 -3.33 1.48 6.86
N MET A 78 -4.52 1.83 6.39
CA MET A 78 -4.71 2.08 4.96
C MET A 78 -4.33 3.53 4.62
N VAL A 79 -3.32 3.69 3.76
CA VAL A 79 -2.75 5.01 3.43
C VAL A 79 -3.46 5.61 2.24
N THR A 80 -3.62 4.84 1.18
CA THR A 80 -4.29 5.29 -0.05
C THR A 80 -5.06 4.14 -0.63
N ARG A 81 -6.39 4.30 -0.66
CA ARG A 81 -7.24 3.42 -1.45
C ARG A 81 -7.09 3.77 -2.91
N ARG A 82 -6.97 2.76 -3.76
CA ARG A 82 -6.98 2.93 -5.21
C ARG A 82 -8.28 3.58 -5.74
N CYS A 83 -9.37 3.52 -4.96
CA CYS A 83 -10.68 4.08 -5.33
C CYS A 83 -10.83 5.62 -5.28
N ASP A 84 -9.84 6.40 -4.82
CA ASP A 84 -10.01 7.87 -4.80
C ASP A 84 -9.68 8.55 -6.15
N LEU A 85 -9.10 7.83 -7.11
CA LEU A 85 -8.82 8.40 -8.44
C LEU A 85 -9.90 8.12 -9.49
N ASP A 86 -10.87 7.23 -9.22
CA ASP A 86 -11.97 6.96 -10.15
C ASP A 86 -13.20 7.88 -9.95
N HIS A 87 -13.16 8.83 -9.01
CA HIS A 87 -14.28 9.77 -8.79
C HIS A 87 -13.97 11.25 -9.04
N ILE A 88 -12.75 11.62 -9.46
CA ILE A 88 -12.46 12.96 -9.98
C ILE A 88 -12.46 12.93 -11.51
N GLY A 89 -13.64 12.71 -12.10
CA GLY A 89 -13.78 12.72 -13.56
C GLY A 89 -15.21 12.75 -14.11
N SER A 90 -16.22 12.38 -13.32
CA SER A 90 -17.62 12.45 -13.75
C SER A 90 -18.29 13.76 -13.34
N ASN A 91 -17.70 14.90 -13.72
CA ASN A 91 -18.40 16.19 -13.65
C ASN A 91 -18.02 17.10 -14.82
N VAL A 92 -18.44 16.71 -16.04
CA VAL A 92 -18.57 17.66 -17.16
C VAL A 92 -20.05 17.87 -17.51
N PRO A 93 -20.73 18.86 -16.92
CA PRO A 93 -21.97 19.37 -17.50
C PRO A 93 -21.60 20.17 -18.76
N GLY A 94 -21.97 19.68 -19.94
CA GLY A 94 -22.11 20.54 -21.12
C GLY A 94 -21.01 20.49 -22.18
N HIS A 95 -20.52 19.31 -22.60
CA HIS A 95 -19.89 19.23 -23.93
C HIS A 95 -20.93 18.83 -24.98
N PRO A 96 -21.54 19.78 -25.72
CA PRO A 96 -22.29 19.42 -26.92
C PRO A 96 -21.32 18.76 -27.89
N ARG A 97 -21.61 17.52 -28.29
CA ARG A 97 -20.90 16.87 -29.40
C ARG A 97 -20.89 17.85 -30.59
N PRO A 98 -19.74 18.13 -31.22
CA PRO A 98 -19.75 18.74 -32.54
C PRO A 98 -20.45 17.73 -33.47
N ARG A 99 -21.68 18.03 -33.88
CA ARG A 99 -22.33 17.34 -34.99
C ARG A 99 -21.51 17.68 -36.23
N THR A 100 -20.67 16.76 -36.67
CA THR A 100 -20.11 16.83 -38.02
C THR A 100 -21.28 16.79 -39.00
N PRO A 101 -21.50 17.83 -39.83
CA PRO A 101 -22.52 17.74 -40.86
C PRO A 101 -22.11 16.68 -41.89
N PRO A 102 -23.04 15.83 -42.38
CA PRO A 102 -22.73 14.93 -43.48
C PRO A 102 -22.39 15.77 -44.72
N ARG A 103 -21.23 15.50 -45.33
CA ARG A 103 -20.86 16.09 -46.62
C ARG A 103 -21.80 15.52 -47.69
N PRO A 104 -22.43 16.35 -48.54
CA PRO A 104 -23.15 15.83 -49.69
C PRO A 104 -22.14 15.29 -50.70
N HIS A 105 -22.27 14.02 -51.05
CA HIS A 105 -21.64 13.46 -52.24
C HIS A 105 -22.48 13.92 -53.43
N GLY A 106 -21.93 14.84 -54.22
CA GLY A 106 -22.35 15.08 -55.60
C GLY A 106 -21.75 14.04 -56.54
#